data_AF-A0A3D2W0X2-F1
#
_entry.id   AF-A0A3D2W0X2-F1
#
_cell.length_a   1.000
_cell.length_b   1.000
_cell.length_c   1.000
_cell.angle_alpha   90.00
_cell.angle_beta   90.00
_cell.angle_gamma   90.00
#
_symmetry.space_group_name_H-M   'P 1'
#
loop_
_entity.id
_entity.type
_entity.pdbx_description
1 polymer ?
#
loop_
_entity_poly.entity_id
_entity_poly.type
_entity_poly.pdbx_seq_one_letter_code
_entity_poly.pdbx_strand_id
1 'polypeptide(L)'
;MPQSTAGVNTGSRIWLYILLAALVVAIALAIWFWRIAHLRPYIATSGAAIVALSGPALQVLSLSTWATRLLAGLIATLTAAGAWFATEDLQDSLSRSWRERARLAQEVRLLSEQRSQLSSRLTALTAATGAFIRERPNDQKQLFLLAAGQYQRTLYRTRQYWLILDFARVMLEVDPENGHGLYYAAEAHRHFARELQRSQATPNAADQDWFEMRDMLQKYLAASESHSDALTGAGRECYERAHGYCRERVAWANHLTALDALRVAAAASGEVKVESLLTAVRHADAELRLWPGGFEGAGTFPSSCQIPRIVARELTDLGRDHARADAVVAAHSAACSS
;
A
#
# COMPACT_ATOMS: atom_id res chain seq x y z
N MET A 1 -45.35 -17.88 75.29
CA MET A 1 -45.49 -16.62 74.53
C MET A 1 -45.62 -16.98 73.05
N PRO A 2 -46.81 -16.86 72.43
CA PRO A 2 -46.95 -17.12 71.00
C PRO A 2 -46.67 -15.84 70.21
N GLN A 3 -45.81 -15.93 69.20
CA GLN A 3 -45.57 -14.86 68.23
C GLN A 3 -46.75 -14.79 67.25
N SER A 4 -47.43 -13.64 67.26
CA SER A 4 -48.46 -13.28 66.29
C SER A 4 -47.82 -13.11 64.90
N THR A 5 -48.04 -14.06 64.01
CA THR A 5 -47.70 -13.93 62.59
C THR A 5 -48.74 -13.02 61.94
N ALA A 6 -48.41 -11.74 61.80
CA ALA A 6 -49.21 -10.77 61.05
C ALA A 6 -49.43 -11.27 59.62
N GLY A 7 -50.71 -11.46 59.25
CA GLY A 7 -51.12 -11.88 57.91
C GLY A 7 -50.67 -10.86 56.88
N VAL A 8 -49.71 -11.24 56.04
CA VAL A 8 -49.25 -10.44 54.91
C VAL A 8 -50.40 -10.29 53.92
N ASN A 9 -50.87 -9.06 53.77
CA ASN A 9 -52.04 -8.69 52.99
C ASN A 9 -51.81 -9.00 51.49
N THR A 10 -52.48 -10.06 51.00
CA THR A 10 -52.34 -10.62 49.64
C THR A 10 -52.67 -9.62 48.53
N GLY A 11 -53.50 -8.61 48.82
CA GLY A 11 -53.83 -7.54 47.88
C GLY A 11 -52.63 -6.68 47.45
N SER A 12 -51.62 -6.49 48.31
CA SER A 12 -50.44 -5.68 47.98
C SER A 12 -49.52 -6.34 46.93
N ARG A 13 -49.48 -7.67 46.90
CA ARG A 13 -48.63 -8.43 45.99
C ARG A 13 -49.15 -8.38 44.55
N ILE A 14 -50.47 -8.40 44.38
CA ILE A 14 -51.11 -8.35 43.05
C ILE A 14 -50.80 -7.02 42.34
N TRP A 15 -50.90 -5.90 43.06
CA TRP A 15 -50.57 -4.59 42.50
C TRP A 15 -49.09 -4.45 42.11
N LEU A 16 -48.19 -5.04 42.90
CA LEU A 16 -46.76 -5.07 42.57
C LEU A 16 -46.51 -5.81 41.25
N TYR A 17 -47.14 -6.97 41.04
CA TYR A 17 -46.97 -7.74 39.81
C TYR A 17 -47.53 -7.02 38.58
N ILE A 18 -48.66 -6.32 38.72
CA ILE A 18 -49.24 -5.52 37.62
C ILE A 18 -48.30 -4.37 37.24
N LEU A 19 -47.74 -3.65 38.22
CA LEU A 19 -46.78 -2.58 37.96
C LEU A 19 -45.49 -3.08 37.30
N LEU A 20 -44.98 -4.23 37.77
CA LEU A 20 -43.78 -4.83 37.20
C LEU A 20 -44.01 -5.25 35.74
N ALA A 21 -45.17 -5.85 35.44
CA ALA A 21 -45.55 -6.25 34.09
C ALA A 21 -45.69 -5.03 33.16
N ALA A 22 -46.35 -3.96 33.63
CA ALA A 22 -46.47 -2.72 32.86
C ALA A 22 -45.12 -2.08 32.55
N LEU A 23 -44.18 -2.09 33.52
CA LEU A 23 -42.82 -1.59 33.33
C LEU A 23 -42.05 -2.41 32.27
N VAL A 24 -42.14 -3.74 32.33
CA VAL A 24 -41.49 -4.62 31.34
C VAL A 24 -42.03 -4.36 29.94
N VAL A 25 -43.35 -4.20 29.78
CA VAL A 25 -43.97 -3.86 28.49
C VAL A 25 -43.52 -2.49 27.99
N ALA A 26 -43.47 -1.48 28.87
CA ALA A 26 -43.00 -0.14 28.51
C ALA A 26 -41.52 -0.15 28.04
N ILE A 27 -40.65 -0.91 28.72
CA ILE A 27 -39.24 -1.09 28.32
C ILE A 27 -39.15 -1.79 26.97
N ALA A 28 -39.93 -2.86 26.76
CA ALA A 28 -39.94 -3.59 25.48
C ALA A 28 -40.39 -2.69 24.31
N LEU A 29 -41.43 -1.88 24.52
CA LEU A 29 -41.88 -0.90 23.53
C LEU A 29 -40.83 0.18 23.28
N ALA A 30 -40.18 0.71 24.32
CA ALA A 30 -39.10 1.69 24.16
C ALA A 30 -37.92 1.13 23.36
N ILE A 31 -37.51 -0.12 23.61
CA ILE A 31 -36.47 -0.81 22.84
C ILE A 31 -36.91 -1.02 21.39
N TRP A 32 -38.17 -1.37 21.15
CA TRP A 32 -38.70 -1.55 19.81
C TRP A 32 -38.73 -0.23 19.03
N PHE A 33 -39.29 0.83 19.63
CA PHE A 33 -39.31 2.17 19.02
C PHE A 33 -37.90 2.75 18.84
N TRP A 34 -36.92 2.37 19.66
CA TRP A 34 -35.51 2.78 19.50
C TRP A 34 -34.90 2.30 18.18
N ARG A 35 -35.46 1.25 17.56
CA ARG A 35 -35.02 0.79 16.23
C ARG A 35 -35.47 1.72 15.10
N ILE A 36 -36.43 2.60 15.36
CA ILE A 36 -36.97 3.55 14.39
C ILE A 36 -36.24 4.89 14.57
N ALA A 37 -35.37 5.24 13.61
CA ALA A 37 -34.43 6.37 13.76
C ALA A 37 -35.11 7.71 14.11
N HIS A 38 -36.25 8.02 13.49
CA HIS A 38 -36.98 9.27 13.74
C HIS A 38 -37.69 9.33 15.11
N LEU A 39 -37.84 8.21 15.83
CA LEU A 39 -38.48 8.16 17.15
C LEU A 39 -37.48 8.26 18.32
N ARG A 40 -36.20 7.97 18.08
CA ARG A 40 -35.14 8.02 19.10
C ARG A 40 -35.09 9.30 19.93
N PRO A 41 -35.15 10.51 19.33
CA PRO A 41 -35.07 11.73 20.12
C PRO A 41 -36.32 11.93 21.00
N TYR A 42 -37.50 11.46 20.58
CA TYR A 42 -38.71 11.44 21.44
C TYR A 42 -38.60 10.45 22.60
N ILE A 43 -37.99 9.28 22.38
CA ILE A 43 -37.80 8.26 23.43
C ILE A 43 -36.76 8.71 24.45
N ALA A 44 -35.64 9.28 24.00
CA ALA A 44 -34.59 9.78 24.89
C ALA A 44 -35.09 10.92 25.77
N THR A 45 -35.85 11.86 25.20
CA THR A 45 -36.47 12.97 25.93
C THR A 45 -37.57 12.51 26.89
N SER A 46 -38.42 11.57 26.46
CA SER A 46 -39.46 10.99 27.33
C SER A 46 -38.86 10.20 28.50
N GLY A 47 -37.80 9.43 28.25
CA GLY A 47 -37.08 8.69 29.30
C GLY A 47 -36.43 9.62 30.32
N ALA A 48 -35.77 10.69 29.87
CA ALA A 48 -35.20 11.71 30.74
C ALA A 48 -36.29 12.43 31.57
N ALA A 49 -37.43 12.75 30.97
CA ALA A 49 -38.56 13.37 31.67
C ALA A 49 -39.15 12.44 32.74
N ILE A 50 -39.30 11.15 32.46
CA ILE A 50 -39.79 10.16 33.44
C ILE A 50 -38.82 10.05 34.63
N VAL A 51 -37.51 10.01 34.39
CA VAL A 51 -36.50 9.96 35.46
C VAL A 51 -36.49 11.25 36.30
N ALA A 52 -36.63 12.40 35.65
CA ALA A 52 -36.70 13.69 36.36
C ALA A 52 -37.96 13.84 37.21
N LEU A 53 -39.07 13.20 36.80
CA LEU A 53 -40.35 13.22 37.53
C LEU A 53 -40.48 12.11 38.58
N SER A 54 -39.73 11.01 38.47
CA SER A 54 -39.79 9.89 39.42
C SER A 54 -39.05 10.17 40.74
N GLY A 55 -37.98 10.97 40.72
CA GLY A 55 -37.27 11.41 41.93
C GLY A 55 -38.17 12.21 42.90
N PRO A 56 -38.91 13.23 42.43
CA PRO A 56 -39.88 13.96 43.24
C PRO A 56 -41.08 13.13 43.70
N ALA A 57 -41.51 12.11 42.94
CA ALA A 57 -42.68 11.28 43.29
C ALA A 57 -42.53 10.53 44.62
N LEU A 58 -41.30 10.24 45.06
CA LEU A 58 -41.02 9.64 46.37
C LEU A 58 -41.15 10.64 47.54
N GLN A 59 -41.23 11.95 47.29
CA GLN A 59 -41.41 13.00 48.31
C GLN A 59 -42.83 13.62 48.32
N VAL A 60 -43.80 13.04 47.60
CA VAL A 60 -45.13 13.62 47.28
C VAL A 60 -46.19 13.49 48.40
N LEU A 61 -45.83 13.55 49.68
CA LEU A 61 -46.82 13.64 50.78
C LEU A 61 -46.83 14.96 51.56
N SER A 62 -46.25 16.06 51.05
CA SER A 62 -46.44 17.39 51.65
C SER A 62 -46.76 18.50 50.63
N LEU A 63 -47.66 19.42 51.00
CA LEU A 63 -48.20 20.51 50.18
C LEU A 63 -47.24 21.71 50.00
N SER A 64 -46.07 21.73 50.65
CA SER A 64 -45.17 22.90 50.66
C SER A 64 -44.18 22.98 49.49
N THR A 65 -44.31 22.14 48.45
CA THR A 65 -43.26 21.95 47.42
C THR A 65 -43.68 22.29 45.98
N TRP A 66 -44.71 23.13 45.76
CA TRP A 66 -45.20 23.42 44.40
C TRP A 66 -44.14 24.13 43.52
N ALA A 67 -43.36 25.05 44.09
CA ALA A 67 -42.30 25.76 43.39
C ALA A 67 -41.16 24.83 42.95
N THR A 68 -40.81 23.83 43.79
CA THR A 68 -39.82 22.80 43.48
C THR A 68 -40.28 21.88 42.35
N ARG A 69 -41.60 21.61 42.23
CA ARG A 69 -42.17 20.83 41.11
C ARG A 69 -42.10 21.58 39.79
N LEU A 70 -42.42 22.87 39.78
CA LEU A 70 -42.29 23.70 38.57
C LEU A 70 -40.84 23.84 38.12
N LEU A 71 -39.92 24.03 39.07
CA LEU A 71 -38.49 24.09 38.77
C LEU A 71 -37.97 22.75 38.21
N ALA A 72 -38.33 21.62 38.82
CA ALA A 72 -37.95 20.30 38.32
C ALA A 72 -38.53 20.01 36.93
N GLY A 73 -39.79 20.38 36.69
CA GLY A 73 -40.42 20.28 35.36
C GLY A 73 -39.72 21.14 34.31
N LEU A 74 -39.34 22.38 34.67
CA LEU A 74 -38.58 23.28 33.79
C LEU A 74 -37.19 22.73 33.46
N ILE A 75 -36.46 22.21 34.46
CA ILE A 75 -35.14 21.60 34.23
C ILE A 75 -35.27 20.36 33.34
N ALA A 76 -36.29 19.53 33.55
CA ALA A 76 -36.53 18.35 32.73
C ALA A 76 -36.85 18.71 31.28
N THR A 77 -37.70 19.72 31.03
CA THR A 77 -38.02 20.17 29.67
C THR A 77 -36.84 20.82 28.97
N LEU A 78 -36.02 21.61 29.69
CA LEU A 78 -34.79 22.19 29.14
C LEU A 78 -33.75 21.11 28.81
N THR A 79 -33.60 20.10 29.67
CA THR A 79 -32.67 18.98 29.44
C THR A 79 -33.14 18.11 28.26
N ALA A 80 -34.45 17.85 28.17
CA ALA A 80 -35.06 17.15 27.04
C ALA A 80 -34.90 17.94 25.73
N ALA A 81 -35.16 19.24 25.73
CA ALA A 81 -34.95 20.09 24.55
C ALA A 81 -33.47 20.10 24.13
N GLY A 82 -32.54 20.22 25.09
CA GLY A 82 -31.10 20.14 24.83
C GLY A 82 -30.67 18.79 24.23
N ALA A 83 -31.18 17.69 24.76
CA ALA A 83 -30.94 16.36 24.23
C ALA A 83 -31.52 16.18 22.82
N TRP A 84 -32.74 16.69 22.57
CA TRP A 84 -33.37 16.69 21.25
C TRP A 84 -32.49 17.42 20.23
N PHE A 85 -32.12 18.67 20.50
CA PHE A 85 -31.29 19.48 19.61
C PHE A 85 -29.93 18.82 19.33
N ALA A 86 -29.28 18.25 20.36
CA ALA A 86 -28.02 17.54 20.18
C ALA A 86 -28.16 16.28 19.32
N THR A 87 -29.27 15.53 19.45
CA THR A 87 -29.53 14.35 18.62
C THR A 87 -29.89 14.69 17.17
N GLU A 88 -30.64 15.77 16.96
CA GLU A 88 -31.02 16.24 15.62
C GLU A 88 -29.79 16.76 14.86
N ASP A 89 -28.95 17.59 15.48
CA ASP A 89 -27.71 18.08 14.87
C ASP A 89 -26.72 16.94 14.57
N LEU A 90 -26.62 15.95 15.47
CA LEU A 90 -25.81 14.76 15.21
C LEU A 90 -26.35 13.95 14.02
N GLN A 91 -27.67 13.76 13.93
CA GLN A 91 -28.30 13.05 12.82
C GLN A 91 -28.10 13.79 11.48
N ASP A 92 -28.20 15.11 11.49
CA ASP A 92 -27.94 15.96 10.32
C ASP A 92 -26.46 15.99 9.93
N SER A 93 -25.55 16.00 10.90
CA SER A 93 -24.11 15.86 10.66
C SER A 93 -23.78 14.51 10.03
N LEU A 94 -24.35 13.43 10.57
CA LEU A 94 -24.19 12.09 10.00
C LEU A 94 -24.79 12.01 8.58
N SER A 95 -26.00 12.52 8.35
CA SER A 95 -26.64 12.49 7.02
C SER A 95 -25.86 13.29 5.97
N ARG A 96 -25.25 14.42 6.36
CA ARG A 96 -24.33 15.18 5.52
C ARG A 96 -23.07 14.37 5.20
N SER A 97 -22.45 13.75 6.20
CA SER A 97 -21.26 12.92 6.01
C SER A 97 -21.51 11.72 5.08
N TRP A 98 -22.68 11.09 5.17
CA TRP A 98 -23.07 9.98 4.28
C TRP A 98 -23.25 10.43 2.83
N ARG A 99 -23.90 11.59 2.62
CA ARG A 99 -24.07 12.18 1.27
C ARG A 99 -22.73 12.56 0.65
N GLU A 100 -21.83 13.14 1.44
CA GLU A 100 -20.49 13.50 0.98
C GLU A 100 -19.66 12.26 0.63
N ARG A 101 -19.69 11.21 1.46
CA ARG A 101 -19.06 9.92 1.15
C ARG A 101 -19.62 9.29 -0.12
N ALA A 102 -20.94 9.35 -0.33
CA ALA A 102 -21.56 8.82 -1.54
C ALA A 102 -21.12 9.60 -2.79
N ARG A 103 -21.03 10.94 -2.70
CA ARG A 103 -20.52 11.79 -3.78
C ARG A 103 -19.06 11.48 -4.11
N LEU A 104 -18.19 11.40 -3.10
CA LEU A 104 -16.78 11.05 -3.29
C LEU A 104 -16.61 9.66 -3.87
N ALA A 105 -17.41 8.68 -3.43
CA ALA A 105 -17.39 7.33 -4.00
C ALA A 105 -17.78 7.32 -5.48
N GLN A 106 -18.76 8.12 -5.88
CA GLN A 106 -19.15 8.27 -7.29
C GLN A 106 -18.04 8.94 -8.11
N GLU A 107 -17.42 9.99 -7.58
CA GLU A 107 -16.30 10.69 -8.24
C GLU A 107 -15.10 9.78 -8.44
N VAL A 108 -14.72 8.99 -7.42
CA VAL A 108 -13.65 8.00 -7.52
C VAL A 108 -13.96 6.94 -8.59
N ARG A 109 -15.22 6.49 -8.69
CA ARG A 109 -15.64 5.55 -9.75
C ARG A 109 -15.47 6.17 -11.14
N LEU A 110 -15.98 7.38 -11.36
CA LEU A 110 -15.86 8.08 -12.63
C LEU A 110 -14.39 8.30 -13.03
N LEU A 111 -13.55 8.73 -12.09
CA LEU A 111 -12.11 8.89 -12.33
C LEU A 111 -11.43 7.56 -12.64
N SER A 112 -11.83 6.46 -11.98
CA SER A 112 -11.29 5.13 -12.26
C SER A 112 -11.67 4.63 -13.66
N GLU A 113 -12.90 4.88 -14.11
CA GLU A 113 -13.37 4.54 -15.45
C GLU A 113 -12.64 5.37 -16.51
N GLN A 114 -12.51 6.68 -16.30
CA GLN A 114 -11.75 7.57 -17.19
C GLN A 114 -10.28 7.16 -17.29
N ARG A 115 -9.65 6.80 -16.16
CA ARG A 115 -8.28 6.29 -16.13
C ARG A 115 -8.15 4.98 -16.92
N SER A 116 -9.09 4.06 -16.76
CA SER A 116 -9.10 2.79 -17.50
C SER A 116 -9.24 3.01 -19.01
N GLN A 117 -10.14 3.90 -19.43
CA GLN A 117 -10.32 4.26 -20.84
C GLN A 117 -9.09 4.97 -21.43
N LEU A 118 -8.46 5.87 -20.67
CA LEU A 118 -7.23 6.52 -21.12
C LEU A 118 -6.10 5.51 -21.27
N SER A 119 -5.94 4.61 -20.29
CA SER A 119 -4.92 3.56 -20.30
C SER A 119 -5.08 2.60 -21.50
N SER A 120 -6.32 2.21 -21.84
CA SER A 120 -6.57 1.35 -23.00
C SER A 120 -6.28 2.06 -24.33
N ARG A 121 -6.62 3.35 -24.45
CA ARG A 121 -6.28 4.17 -25.63
C ARG A 121 -4.77 4.34 -25.78
N LEU A 122 -4.06 4.66 -24.70
CA LEU A 122 -2.60 4.79 -24.71
C LEU A 122 -1.92 3.46 -25.08
N THR A 123 -2.45 2.34 -24.56
CA THR A 123 -2.00 0.99 -24.94
C THR A 123 -2.17 0.74 -26.44
N ALA A 124 -3.34 1.03 -27.00
CA ALA A 124 -3.60 0.84 -28.43
C ALA A 124 -2.72 1.75 -29.31
N LEU A 125 -2.53 3.01 -28.91
CA LEU A 125 -1.65 3.95 -29.62
C LEU A 125 -0.19 3.52 -29.57
N THR A 126 0.27 2.99 -28.43
CA THR A 126 1.63 2.47 -28.29
C THR A 126 1.86 1.26 -29.20
N ALA A 127 0.93 0.31 -29.19
CA ALA A 127 1.00 -0.86 -30.07
C ALA A 127 0.96 -0.46 -31.56
N ALA A 128 0.08 0.47 -31.94
CA ALA A 128 -0.01 0.96 -33.32
C ALA A 128 1.27 1.69 -33.75
N THR A 129 1.86 2.51 -32.86
CA THR A 129 3.12 3.22 -33.13
C THR A 129 4.29 2.24 -33.25
N GLY A 130 4.38 1.26 -32.35
CA GLY A 130 5.37 0.20 -32.41
C GLY A 130 5.26 -0.61 -33.70
N ALA A 131 4.07 -1.05 -34.09
CA ALA A 131 3.81 -1.77 -35.33
C ALA A 131 4.21 -0.94 -36.56
N PHE A 132 3.80 0.33 -36.61
CA PHE A 132 4.16 1.25 -37.69
C PHE A 132 5.68 1.43 -37.84
N ILE A 133 6.43 1.49 -36.74
CA ILE A 133 7.88 1.59 -36.77
C ILE A 133 8.51 0.24 -37.15
N ARG A 134 7.97 -0.89 -36.67
CA ARG A 134 8.46 -2.25 -36.96
C ARG A 134 8.45 -2.57 -38.47
N GLU A 135 7.45 -2.04 -39.18
CA GLU A 135 7.30 -2.15 -40.64
C GLU A 135 8.26 -1.25 -41.43
N ARG A 136 9.00 -0.34 -40.77
CA ARG A 136 9.98 0.53 -41.44
C ARG A 136 11.26 -0.22 -41.83
N PRO A 137 11.99 0.29 -42.84
CA PRO A 137 13.34 -0.16 -43.16
C PRO A 137 14.25 -0.21 -41.92
N ASN A 138 15.19 -1.17 -41.91
CA ASN A 138 16.00 -1.43 -40.71
C ASN A 138 16.83 -0.22 -40.27
N ASP A 139 17.40 0.53 -41.20
CA ASP A 139 18.11 1.78 -40.93
C ASP A 139 17.23 2.80 -40.18
N GLN A 140 15.97 2.97 -40.58
CA GLN A 140 15.03 3.86 -39.89
C GLN A 140 14.67 3.36 -38.49
N LYS A 141 14.52 2.04 -38.31
CA LYS A 141 14.29 1.43 -37.00
C LYS A 141 15.46 1.66 -36.06
N GLN A 142 16.67 1.43 -36.53
CA GLN A 142 17.90 1.61 -35.75
C GLN A 142 18.09 3.09 -35.37
N LEU A 143 17.80 4.02 -36.29
CA LEU A 143 17.80 5.46 -36.01
C LEU A 143 16.77 5.85 -34.95
N PHE A 144 15.55 5.32 -35.05
CA PHE A 144 14.51 5.53 -34.04
C PHE A 144 14.96 5.02 -32.66
N LEU A 145 15.42 3.77 -32.57
CA LEU A 145 15.83 3.15 -31.32
C LEU A 145 17.00 3.89 -30.67
N LEU A 146 17.97 4.34 -31.47
CA LEU A 146 19.08 5.17 -31.02
C LEU A 146 18.61 6.50 -30.43
N ALA A 147 17.76 7.23 -31.16
CA ALA A 147 17.20 8.51 -30.71
C ALA A 147 16.34 8.35 -29.46
N ALA A 148 15.51 7.30 -29.41
CA ALA A 148 14.66 6.99 -28.26
C ALA A 148 15.48 6.64 -27.02
N GLY A 149 16.55 5.84 -27.14
CA GLY A 149 17.47 5.54 -26.04
C GLY A 149 18.19 6.77 -25.50
N GLN A 150 18.59 7.70 -26.37
CA GLN A 150 19.15 9.00 -25.97
C GLN A 150 18.12 9.88 -25.25
N TYR A 151 16.87 9.86 -25.71
CA TYR A 151 15.79 10.60 -25.08
C TYR A 151 15.43 10.02 -23.69
N GLN A 152 15.35 8.69 -23.55
CA GLN A 152 15.15 8.02 -22.26
C GLN A 152 16.22 8.40 -21.24
N ARG A 153 17.48 8.54 -21.65
CA ARG A 153 18.55 9.06 -20.78
C ARG A 153 18.25 10.45 -20.22
N THR A 154 17.70 11.32 -21.05
CA THR A 154 17.29 12.68 -20.65
C THR A 154 16.11 12.63 -19.68
N LEU A 155 15.10 11.78 -19.96
CA LEU A 155 13.98 11.55 -19.06
C LEU A 155 14.43 11.00 -17.69
N TYR A 156 15.37 10.06 -17.68
CA TYR A 156 15.93 9.50 -16.45
C TYR A 156 16.64 10.55 -15.61
N ARG A 157 17.48 11.38 -16.24
CA ARG A 157 18.17 12.50 -15.56
C ARG A 157 17.20 13.53 -14.98
N THR A 158 16.08 13.77 -15.66
CA THR A 158 15.03 14.69 -15.22
C THR A 158 13.96 14.02 -14.35
N ARG A 159 14.16 12.75 -13.98
CA ARG A 159 13.26 11.95 -13.11
C ARG A 159 11.83 11.81 -13.65
N GLN A 160 11.67 11.83 -14.96
CA GLN A 160 10.37 11.66 -15.63
C GLN A 160 10.07 10.17 -15.88
N TYR A 161 10.02 9.37 -14.79
CA TYR A 161 9.96 7.91 -14.86
C TYR A 161 8.69 7.34 -15.54
N TRP A 162 7.56 8.04 -15.43
CA TRP A 162 6.33 7.63 -16.13
C TRP A 162 6.51 7.67 -17.66
N LEU A 163 7.12 8.74 -18.17
CA LEU A 163 7.41 8.86 -19.60
C LEU A 163 8.46 7.82 -20.04
N ILE A 164 9.38 7.44 -19.15
CA ILE A 164 10.33 6.36 -19.45
C ILE A 164 9.59 5.05 -19.74
N LEU A 165 8.59 4.69 -18.94
CA LEU A 165 7.80 3.47 -19.17
C LEU A 165 7.03 3.53 -20.49
N ASP A 166 6.43 4.68 -20.82
CA ASP A 166 5.73 4.86 -22.10
C ASP A 166 6.68 4.69 -23.29
N PHE A 167 7.87 5.30 -23.24
CA PHE A 167 8.89 5.14 -24.28
C PHE A 167 9.44 3.72 -24.34
N ALA A 168 9.73 3.11 -23.19
CA ALA A 168 10.23 1.74 -23.12
C ALA A 168 9.23 0.79 -23.77
N ARG A 169 7.93 0.96 -23.51
CA ARG A 169 6.88 0.16 -24.13
C ARG A 169 6.88 0.28 -25.66
N VAL A 170 6.97 1.50 -26.20
CA VAL A 170 7.09 1.68 -27.67
C VAL A 170 8.35 0.99 -28.20
N MET A 171 9.49 1.14 -27.54
CA MET A 171 10.74 0.51 -27.98
C MET A 171 10.66 -1.01 -27.97
N LEU A 172 10.04 -1.61 -26.95
CA LEU A 172 9.85 -3.05 -26.84
C LEU A 172 8.81 -3.60 -27.83
N GLU A 173 7.86 -2.77 -28.26
CA GLU A 173 7.01 -3.09 -29.41
C GLU A 173 7.77 -3.01 -30.74
N VAL A 174 8.84 -2.24 -30.86
CA VAL A 174 9.66 -2.22 -32.08
C VAL A 174 10.65 -3.38 -32.09
N ASP A 175 11.32 -3.60 -30.96
CA ASP A 175 12.34 -4.60 -30.73
C ASP A 175 12.21 -5.13 -29.28
N PRO A 176 11.63 -6.33 -29.08
CA PRO A 176 11.42 -6.89 -27.74
C PRO A 176 12.70 -7.14 -26.94
N GLU A 177 13.83 -7.26 -27.63
CA GLU A 177 15.16 -7.41 -27.04
C GLU A 177 15.92 -6.07 -26.98
N ASN A 178 15.21 -4.93 -27.05
CA ASN A 178 15.89 -3.65 -26.98
C ASN A 178 16.39 -3.36 -25.56
N GLY A 179 17.71 -3.34 -25.41
CA GLY A 179 18.40 -3.08 -24.15
C GLY A 179 18.12 -1.71 -23.53
N HIS A 180 17.89 -0.63 -24.31
CA HIS A 180 17.46 0.64 -23.71
C HIS A 180 16.07 0.51 -23.07
N GLY A 181 15.12 -0.07 -23.81
CA GLY A 181 13.75 -0.29 -23.33
C GLY A 181 13.72 -1.11 -22.03
N LEU A 182 14.36 -2.28 -22.04
CA LEU A 182 14.40 -3.19 -20.89
C LEU A 182 15.10 -2.56 -19.68
N TYR A 183 16.28 -1.97 -19.88
CA TYR A 183 17.06 -1.36 -18.80
C TYR A 183 16.33 -0.18 -18.15
N TYR A 184 15.80 0.73 -18.96
CA TYR A 184 15.14 1.92 -18.43
C TYR A 184 13.78 1.62 -17.81
N ALA A 185 13.05 0.62 -18.31
CA ALA A 185 11.85 0.13 -17.64
C ALA A 185 12.17 -0.40 -16.24
N ALA A 186 13.21 -1.23 -16.11
CA ALA A 186 13.67 -1.72 -14.81
C ALA A 186 14.03 -0.57 -13.86
N GLU A 187 14.84 0.38 -14.32
CA GLU A 187 15.23 1.54 -13.53
C GLU A 187 14.03 2.39 -13.08
N ALA A 188 13.03 2.62 -13.95
CA ALA A 188 11.81 3.34 -13.60
C ALA A 188 11.01 2.61 -12.50
N HIS A 189 10.78 1.30 -12.64
CA HIS A 189 10.11 0.48 -11.62
C HIS A 189 10.88 0.47 -10.29
N ARG A 190 12.21 0.39 -10.33
CA ARG A 190 13.05 0.51 -9.12
C ARG A 190 12.82 1.82 -8.38
N HIS A 191 12.64 2.94 -9.10
CA HIS A 191 12.34 4.23 -8.48
C HIS A 191 10.94 4.25 -7.86
N PHE A 192 9.92 3.74 -8.56
CA PHE A 192 8.55 3.66 -8.03
C PHE A 192 8.47 2.79 -6.78
N ALA A 193 9.10 1.61 -6.79
CA ALA A 193 9.14 0.71 -5.63
C ALA A 193 9.72 1.42 -4.39
N ARG A 194 10.78 2.20 -4.55
CA ARG A 194 11.41 2.98 -3.46
C ARG A 194 10.54 4.12 -2.99
N GLU A 195 9.88 4.83 -3.90
CA GLU A 195 8.96 5.92 -3.55
C GLU A 195 7.77 5.40 -2.75
N LEU A 196 7.16 4.30 -3.19
CA LEU A 196 6.06 3.62 -2.50
C LEU A 196 6.49 3.10 -1.11
N GLN A 197 7.69 2.53 -1.01
CA GLN A 197 8.23 2.09 0.27
C GLN A 197 8.42 3.25 1.26
N ARG A 198 8.83 4.44 0.78
CA ARG A 198 9.01 5.63 1.62
C ARG A 198 7.70 6.29 2.02
N SER A 199 6.70 6.28 1.13
CA SER A 199 5.40 6.91 1.38
C SER A 199 4.50 6.10 2.32
N GLN A 200 4.97 4.95 2.83
CA GLN A 200 4.17 4.01 3.63
C GLN A 200 2.90 3.57 2.88
N ALA A 201 2.94 3.55 1.55
CA ALA A 201 1.90 2.96 0.75
C ALA A 201 1.75 1.47 1.09
N THR A 202 0.60 0.88 0.76
CA THR A 202 0.33 -0.54 1.05
C THR A 202 1.47 -1.43 0.55
N PRO A 203 1.99 -2.37 1.37
CA PRO A 203 3.16 -3.19 1.04
C PRO A 203 3.12 -3.83 -0.37
N ASN A 204 1.94 -4.30 -0.78
CA ASN A 204 1.72 -4.98 -2.05
C ASN A 204 2.08 -4.13 -3.29
N ALA A 205 1.97 -2.80 -3.21
CA ALA A 205 2.23 -1.93 -4.36
C ALA A 205 3.73 -1.86 -4.67
N ALA A 206 4.58 -1.70 -3.64
CA ALA A 206 6.02 -1.69 -3.83
C ALA A 206 6.54 -3.06 -4.31
N ASP A 207 5.95 -4.15 -3.83
CA ASP A 207 6.32 -5.51 -4.25
C ASP A 207 6.02 -5.76 -5.74
N GLN A 208 4.93 -5.22 -6.27
CA GLN A 208 4.64 -5.29 -7.71
C GLN A 208 5.74 -4.59 -8.53
N ASP A 209 6.11 -3.35 -8.18
CA ASP A 209 7.17 -2.64 -8.91
C ASP A 209 8.54 -3.33 -8.77
N TRP A 210 8.84 -3.95 -7.62
CA TRP A 210 10.03 -4.78 -7.50
C TRP A 210 10.00 -6.01 -8.41
N PHE A 211 8.83 -6.64 -8.58
CA PHE A 211 8.65 -7.76 -9.50
C PHE A 211 8.86 -7.34 -10.96
N GLU A 212 8.23 -6.24 -11.40
CA GLU A 212 8.40 -5.70 -12.75
C GLU A 212 9.86 -5.31 -13.03
N MET A 213 10.54 -4.68 -12.07
CA MET A 213 11.97 -4.39 -12.18
C MET A 213 12.78 -5.67 -12.41
N ARG A 214 12.54 -6.71 -11.62
CA ARG A 214 13.26 -7.98 -11.71
C ARG A 214 13.04 -8.64 -13.06
N ASP A 215 11.79 -8.71 -13.53
CA ASP A 215 11.44 -9.28 -14.83
C ASP A 215 12.16 -8.55 -15.97
N MET A 216 12.17 -7.22 -15.96
CA MET A 216 12.85 -6.41 -16.98
C MET A 216 14.37 -6.57 -16.94
N LEU A 217 15.00 -6.66 -15.76
CA LEU A 217 16.44 -6.94 -15.65
C LEU A 217 16.80 -8.35 -16.13
N GLN A 218 15.97 -9.35 -15.83
CA GLN A 218 16.18 -10.71 -16.31
C GLN A 218 16.11 -10.79 -17.83
N LYS A 219 15.10 -10.15 -18.44
CA LYS A 219 15.01 -10.01 -19.89
C LYS A 219 16.20 -9.26 -20.48
N TYR A 220 16.63 -8.16 -19.84
CA TYR A 220 17.79 -7.39 -20.28
C TYR A 220 19.07 -8.24 -20.31
N LEU A 221 19.34 -8.96 -19.22
CA LEU A 221 20.53 -9.81 -19.09
C LEU A 221 20.48 -10.97 -20.09
N ALA A 222 19.35 -11.65 -20.24
CA ALA A 222 19.20 -12.74 -21.21
C ALA A 222 19.40 -12.25 -22.65
N ALA A 223 18.78 -11.13 -23.04
CA ALA A 223 18.94 -10.56 -24.38
C ALA A 223 20.36 -10.01 -24.62
N SER A 224 21.10 -9.63 -23.57
CA SER A 224 22.50 -9.18 -23.73
C SER A 224 23.44 -10.30 -24.20
N GLU A 225 23.10 -11.57 -23.96
CA GLU A 225 23.92 -12.72 -24.36
C GLU A 225 23.95 -12.91 -25.88
N SER A 226 22.91 -12.47 -26.60
CA SER A 226 22.83 -12.53 -28.07
C SER A 226 23.54 -11.37 -28.77
N HIS A 227 24.04 -10.38 -28.02
CA HIS A 227 24.62 -9.14 -28.55
C HIS A 227 26.12 -9.07 -28.26
N SER A 228 26.96 -9.32 -29.27
CA SER A 228 28.42 -9.38 -29.11
C SER A 228 29.05 -8.10 -28.56
N ASP A 229 28.43 -6.95 -28.82
CA ASP A 229 28.89 -5.65 -28.35
C ASP A 229 28.53 -5.40 -26.87
N ALA A 230 27.59 -6.16 -26.29
CA ALA A 230 27.15 -6.02 -24.90
C ALA A 230 28.27 -6.20 -23.87
N LEU A 231 29.34 -6.92 -24.22
CA LEU A 231 30.49 -7.18 -23.34
C LEU A 231 31.61 -6.14 -23.50
N THR A 232 31.38 -5.07 -24.27
CA THR A 232 32.37 -4.02 -24.54
C THR A 232 31.82 -2.61 -24.29
N GLY A 233 32.72 -1.63 -24.10
CA GLY A 233 32.39 -0.21 -23.99
C GLY A 233 31.96 0.23 -22.58
N ALA A 234 32.09 1.52 -22.32
CA ALA A 234 31.57 2.18 -21.13
C ALA A 234 30.11 2.63 -21.34
N GLY A 235 29.54 3.28 -20.32
CA GLY A 235 28.14 3.70 -20.28
C GLY A 235 27.75 4.69 -21.38
N ARG A 236 28.71 5.41 -21.98
CA ARG A 236 28.43 6.32 -23.09
C ARG A 236 28.09 5.54 -24.37
N GLU A 237 28.82 4.48 -24.64
CA GLU A 237 28.73 3.66 -25.85
C GLU A 237 27.39 2.94 -25.96
N CYS A 238 26.77 2.63 -24.82
CA CYS A 238 25.37 2.18 -24.79
C CYS A 238 24.44 3.11 -25.58
N TYR A 239 24.65 4.43 -25.57
CA TYR A 239 23.79 5.42 -26.26
C TYR A 239 24.21 5.73 -27.69
N GLU A 240 25.31 5.12 -28.14
CA GLU A 240 25.77 5.17 -29.52
C GLU A 240 25.28 3.92 -30.29
N ARG A 241 24.73 2.94 -29.58
CA ARG A 241 24.18 1.69 -30.09
C ARG A 241 22.66 1.69 -29.97
N ALA A 242 21.98 1.34 -31.05
CA ALA A 242 20.52 1.29 -31.11
C ALA A 242 19.92 0.21 -30.19
N HIS A 243 20.57 -0.94 -30.05
CA HIS A 243 20.15 -1.99 -29.11
C HIS A 243 20.44 -1.64 -27.64
N GLY A 244 21.31 -0.66 -27.35
CA GLY A 244 21.47 -0.15 -25.98
C GLY A 244 22.24 -1.04 -25.02
N TYR A 245 23.10 -1.93 -25.52
CA TYR A 245 23.98 -2.75 -24.71
C TYR A 245 25.41 -2.19 -24.64
N CYS A 246 26.03 -2.30 -23.47
CA CYS A 246 27.45 -2.05 -23.24
C CYS A 246 27.88 -2.69 -21.93
N ARG A 247 29.18 -2.96 -21.80
CA ARG A 247 29.76 -3.72 -20.68
C ARG A 247 29.37 -3.14 -19.32
N GLU A 248 29.51 -1.83 -19.17
CA GLU A 248 29.20 -1.14 -17.91
C GLU A 248 27.72 -1.29 -17.52
N ARG A 249 26.80 -1.21 -18.49
CA ARG A 249 25.36 -1.35 -18.19
C ARG A 249 24.99 -2.80 -17.88
N VAL A 250 25.60 -3.79 -18.54
CA VAL A 250 25.40 -5.22 -18.21
C VAL A 250 25.96 -5.54 -16.83
N ALA A 251 27.13 -4.99 -16.48
CA ALA A 251 27.65 -5.08 -15.12
C ALA A 251 26.65 -4.43 -14.13
N TRP A 252 26.22 -3.20 -14.40
CA TRP A 252 25.26 -2.50 -13.52
C TRP A 252 23.93 -3.25 -13.36
N ALA A 253 23.40 -3.86 -14.42
CA ALA A 253 22.20 -4.69 -14.35
C ALA A 253 22.41 -5.93 -13.45
N ASN A 254 23.58 -6.58 -13.54
CA ASN A 254 23.95 -7.64 -12.59
C ASN A 254 24.05 -7.13 -11.16
N HIS A 255 24.67 -5.96 -10.94
CA HIS A 255 24.75 -5.33 -9.63
C HIS A 255 23.36 -5.11 -9.01
N LEU A 256 22.43 -4.53 -9.78
CA LEU A 256 21.05 -4.30 -9.33
C LEU A 256 20.32 -5.61 -8.99
N THR A 257 20.49 -6.65 -9.80
CA THR A 257 19.91 -7.97 -9.51
C THR A 257 20.51 -8.59 -8.25
N ALA A 258 21.80 -8.41 -8.01
CA ALA A 258 22.45 -8.86 -6.77
C ALA A 258 21.88 -8.13 -5.53
N LEU A 259 21.64 -6.82 -5.65
CA LEU A 259 21.00 -6.02 -4.59
C LEU A 259 19.56 -6.44 -4.33
N ASP A 260 18.77 -6.72 -5.36
CA ASP A 260 17.40 -7.22 -5.18
C ASP A 260 17.40 -8.60 -4.52
N ALA A 261 18.32 -9.49 -4.90
CA ALA A 261 18.47 -10.79 -4.26
C ALA A 261 18.84 -10.68 -2.77
N LEU A 262 19.71 -9.73 -2.38
CA LEU A 262 19.97 -9.42 -0.97
C LEU A 262 18.72 -8.90 -0.25
N ARG A 263 17.92 -8.05 -0.90
CA ARG A 263 16.66 -7.55 -0.35
C ARG A 263 15.67 -8.68 -0.09
N VAL A 264 15.52 -9.61 -1.04
CA VAL A 264 14.68 -10.80 -0.87
C VAL A 264 15.21 -11.69 0.25
N ALA A 265 16.53 -11.92 0.31
CA ALA A 265 17.15 -12.70 1.37
C ALA A 265 16.91 -12.10 2.78
N ALA A 266 16.91 -10.77 2.90
CA ALA A 266 16.67 -10.09 4.17
C ALA A 266 15.23 -10.28 4.70
N ALA A 267 14.26 -10.46 3.80
CA ALA A 267 12.85 -10.71 4.15
C ALA A 267 12.50 -12.20 4.26
N ALA A 268 13.35 -13.08 3.72
CA ALA A 268 13.11 -14.52 3.67
C ALA A 268 13.71 -15.28 4.87
N SER A 269 13.32 -16.54 5.03
CA SER A 269 13.90 -17.48 5.98
C SER A 269 14.11 -18.85 5.34
N GLY A 270 14.90 -19.72 5.99
CA GLY A 270 15.16 -21.07 5.51
C GLY A 270 15.82 -21.11 4.13
N GLU A 271 15.36 -22.02 3.27
CA GLU A 271 15.95 -22.28 1.96
C GLU A 271 15.85 -21.08 1.00
N VAL A 272 14.73 -20.36 1.04
CA VAL A 272 14.51 -19.17 0.19
C VAL A 272 15.55 -18.09 0.47
N LYS A 273 15.93 -17.90 1.75
CA LYS A 273 17.01 -16.97 2.12
C LYS A 273 18.35 -17.43 1.53
N VAL A 274 18.69 -18.72 1.67
CA VAL A 274 19.94 -19.29 1.13
C VAL A 274 20.00 -19.16 -0.39
N GLU A 275 18.94 -19.52 -1.10
CA GLU A 275 18.87 -19.41 -2.57
C GLU A 275 19.04 -17.96 -3.04
N SER A 276 18.41 -17.02 -2.33
CA SER A 276 18.52 -15.59 -2.63
C SER A 276 19.95 -15.07 -2.38
N LEU A 277 20.59 -15.48 -1.28
CA LEU A 277 21.99 -15.15 -1.01
C LEU A 277 22.93 -15.69 -2.10
N LEU A 278 22.73 -16.95 -2.53
CA LEU A 278 23.53 -17.55 -3.60
C LEU A 278 23.28 -16.85 -4.95
N THR A 279 22.05 -16.41 -5.20
CA THR A 279 21.70 -15.62 -6.38
C THR A 279 22.42 -14.27 -6.37
N ALA A 280 22.48 -13.59 -5.22
CA ALA A 280 23.22 -12.34 -5.06
C ALA A 280 24.70 -12.51 -5.43
N VAL A 281 25.34 -13.60 -4.98
CA VAL A 281 26.75 -13.88 -5.30
C VAL A 281 26.95 -14.14 -6.79
N ARG A 282 26.09 -14.95 -7.43
CA ARG A 282 26.24 -15.24 -8.87
C ARG A 282 26.21 -13.98 -9.72
N HIS A 283 25.32 -13.04 -9.39
CA HIS A 283 25.24 -11.77 -10.10
C HIS A 283 26.39 -10.82 -9.74
N ALA A 284 26.83 -10.75 -8.47
CA ALA A 284 28.01 -9.97 -8.09
C ALA A 284 29.29 -10.49 -8.79
N ASP A 285 29.44 -11.80 -8.93
CA ASP A 285 30.54 -12.44 -9.66
C ASP A 285 30.50 -12.11 -11.17
N ALA A 286 29.31 -12.20 -11.79
CA ALA A 286 29.12 -11.80 -13.18
C ALA A 286 29.42 -10.31 -13.40
N GLU A 287 29.02 -9.45 -12.46
CA GLU A 287 29.35 -8.03 -12.46
C GLU A 287 30.86 -7.78 -12.42
N LEU A 288 31.57 -8.34 -11.42
CA LEU A 288 33.00 -8.09 -11.23
C LEU A 288 33.86 -8.64 -12.38
N ARG A 289 33.40 -9.68 -13.08
CA ARG A 289 34.05 -10.13 -14.33
C ARG A 289 33.96 -9.09 -15.45
N LEU A 290 32.82 -8.40 -15.55
CA LEU A 290 32.58 -7.39 -16.58
C LEU A 290 33.18 -6.04 -16.19
N TRP A 291 33.22 -5.73 -14.90
CA TRP A 291 33.67 -4.46 -14.36
C TRP A 291 34.53 -4.67 -13.11
N PRO A 292 35.84 -4.98 -13.27
CA PRO A 292 36.76 -5.14 -12.15
C PRO A 292 36.80 -3.89 -11.27
N GLY A 293 36.89 -4.06 -9.96
CA GLY A 293 36.69 -3.00 -8.95
C GLY A 293 35.22 -2.71 -8.62
N GLY A 294 34.28 -3.07 -9.50
CA GLY A 294 32.84 -2.95 -9.29
C GLY A 294 32.32 -1.51 -9.22
N PHE A 295 31.13 -1.35 -8.65
CA PHE A 295 30.49 -0.06 -8.41
C PHE A 295 30.59 0.33 -6.94
N GLU A 296 30.83 1.63 -6.71
CA GLU A 296 30.86 2.21 -5.38
C GLU A 296 29.48 2.16 -4.71
N GLY A 297 29.48 1.93 -3.39
CA GLY A 297 28.27 1.94 -2.59
C GLY A 297 27.78 3.37 -2.35
N ALA A 298 26.51 3.64 -2.61
CA ALA A 298 25.92 4.97 -2.45
C ALA A 298 25.08 5.06 -1.16
N GLY A 299 25.71 4.96 0.02
CA GLY A 299 25.17 5.17 1.38
C GLY A 299 24.00 4.29 1.85
N THR A 300 23.14 3.88 0.92
CA THR A 300 21.90 3.11 1.10
C THR A 300 21.99 1.73 0.46
N PHE A 301 23.03 1.47 -0.34
CA PHE A 301 23.29 0.19 -0.98
C PHE A 301 24.76 -0.20 -0.80
N PRO A 302 25.05 -1.49 -0.55
CA PRO A 302 26.41 -1.98 -0.49
C PRO A 302 27.10 -1.82 -1.85
N SER A 303 28.40 -1.56 -1.81
CA SER A 303 29.24 -1.65 -3.01
C SER A 303 29.32 -3.09 -3.51
N SER A 304 29.75 -3.27 -4.76
CA SER A 304 29.89 -4.60 -5.36
C SER A 304 30.81 -5.51 -4.55
N CYS A 305 31.89 -4.95 -4.00
CA CYS A 305 32.83 -5.67 -3.15
C CYS A 305 32.32 -5.94 -1.73
N GLN A 306 31.25 -5.27 -1.31
CA GLN A 306 30.59 -5.54 -0.03
C GLN A 306 29.58 -6.69 -0.13
N ILE A 307 28.95 -6.90 -1.29
CA ILE A 307 27.92 -7.94 -1.49
C ILE A 307 28.42 -9.35 -1.10
N PRO A 308 29.57 -9.86 -1.62
CA PRO A 308 30.07 -11.19 -1.25
C PRO A 308 30.36 -11.32 0.25
N ARG A 309 30.84 -10.24 0.89
CA ARG A 309 31.13 -10.21 2.34
C ARG A 309 29.86 -10.26 3.18
N ILE A 310 28.81 -9.57 2.76
CA ILE A 310 27.49 -9.63 3.39
C ILE A 310 26.94 -11.04 3.27
N VAL A 311 26.99 -11.64 2.07
CA VAL A 311 26.49 -13.00 1.85
C VAL A 311 27.24 -14.02 2.70
N ALA A 312 28.57 -13.97 2.73
CA ALA A 312 29.37 -14.91 3.51
C ALA A 312 29.05 -14.85 5.02
N ARG A 313 28.82 -13.64 5.54
CA ARG A 313 28.38 -13.45 6.92
C ARG A 313 27.01 -14.06 7.16
N GLU A 314 26.03 -13.75 6.32
CA GLU A 314 24.66 -14.27 6.45
C GLU A 314 24.60 -15.80 6.33
N LEU A 315 25.41 -16.42 5.46
CA LEU A 315 25.50 -17.88 5.35
C LEU A 315 26.13 -18.51 6.60
N THR A 316 27.18 -17.88 7.14
CA THR A 316 27.83 -18.29 8.40
C THR A 316 26.85 -18.25 9.56
N ASP A 317 26.07 -17.15 9.68
CA ASP A 317 25.10 -16.96 10.75
C ASP A 317 23.94 -17.99 10.69
N LEU A 318 23.63 -18.50 9.49
CA LEU A 318 22.67 -19.59 9.29
C LEU A 318 23.22 -20.97 9.66
N GLY A 319 24.49 -21.09 10.07
CA GLY A 319 25.15 -22.36 10.35
C GLY A 319 25.28 -23.26 9.10
N ARG A 320 25.27 -22.66 7.92
CA ARG A 320 25.35 -23.36 6.63
C ARG A 320 26.68 -23.07 5.94
N ASP A 321 27.44 -24.14 5.71
CA ASP A 321 28.49 -24.24 4.68
C ASP A 321 29.55 -23.11 4.70
N HIS A 322 30.31 -23.02 5.80
CA HIS A 322 31.43 -22.08 5.94
C HIS A 322 32.43 -22.18 4.78
N ALA A 323 32.68 -23.39 4.26
CA ALA A 323 33.56 -23.61 3.12
C ALA A 323 33.09 -22.86 1.86
N ARG A 324 31.76 -22.83 1.63
CA ARG A 324 31.16 -22.09 0.51
C ARG A 324 31.17 -20.58 0.74
N ALA A 325 30.95 -20.12 1.97
CA ALA A 325 31.08 -18.71 2.33
C ALA A 325 32.51 -18.19 2.10
N ASP A 326 33.51 -18.95 2.54
CA ASP A 326 34.93 -18.61 2.39
C ASP A 326 35.38 -18.65 0.93
N ALA A 327 34.94 -19.65 0.17
CA ALA A 327 35.22 -19.74 -1.27
C ALA A 327 34.67 -18.53 -2.05
N VAL A 328 33.46 -18.08 -1.70
CA VAL A 328 32.85 -16.87 -2.28
C VAL A 328 33.71 -15.64 -1.99
N VAL A 329 34.11 -15.42 -0.74
CA VAL A 329 34.93 -14.24 -0.38
C VAL A 329 36.31 -14.29 -1.05
N ALA A 330 36.96 -15.47 -1.03
CA ALA A 330 38.27 -15.65 -1.63
C ALA A 330 38.27 -15.32 -3.12
N ALA A 331 37.28 -15.82 -3.88
CA ALA A 331 37.16 -15.56 -5.31
C ALA A 331 36.99 -14.06 -5.65
N HIS A 332 36.33 -13.29 -4.78
CA HIS A 332 36.01 -11.88 -5.05
C HIS A 332 37.09 -10.92 -4.51
N SER A 333 37.92 -11.35 -3.56
CA SER A 333 38.98 -10.52 -2.98
C SER A 333 40.00 -10.03 -4.02
N ALA A 334 40.31 -10.84 -5.02
CA ALA A 334 41.23 -10.48 -6.10
C ALA A 334 40.66 -9.37 -7.01
N ALA A 335 39.38 -9.48 -7.40
CA ALA A 335 38.71 -8.51 -8.26
C ALA A 335 38.42 -7.16 -7.56
N CYS A 336 38.45 -7.15 -6.23
CA CYS A 336 38.19 -5.97 -5.40
C CYS A 336 39.45 -5.26 -4.90
N SER A 337 40.64 -5.75 -5.27
CA SER A 337 41.93 -5.18 -4.89
C SER A 337 42.65 -4.46 -6.04
N SER A 338 42.07 -4.49 -7.25
CA SER A 338 42.56 -3.86 -8.48
C SER A 338 41.99 -2.46 -8.67
#